data_AF-A0A7Y0YS26-F1
#
_entry.id   AF-A0A7Y0YS26-F1
#
_cell.length_a   1.000
_cell.length_b   1.000
_cell.length_c   1.000
_cell.angle_alpha   90.00
_cell.angle_beta   90.00
_cell.angle_gamma   90.00
#
_symmetry.space_group_name_H-M   'P 1'
#
loop_
_entity.id
_entity.type
_entity.pdbx_description
1 polymer ?
#
loop_
_entity_poly.entity_id
_entity_poly.type
_entity_poly.pdbx_seq_one_letter_code
_entity_poly.pdbx_strand_id
1 'polypeptide(L)'
;MTSTDIQGATQKETPTFTSVEGSPVKPSASSPAKLVDPKTGGFVDTLTIDGQGTTQLIMKTGEVTFVPLKTFTGTATPVTVSLTAKLGKDANDTDITATATANVYSNCNTC
;
A
#
# COMPACT_ATOMS: atom_id res chain seq x y z
N MET A 1 -23.18 7.71 -14.65
CA MET A 1 -22.48 8.80 -15.37
C MET A 1 -21.24 8.17 -15.97
N THR A 2 -21.13 8.08 -17.30
CA THR A 2 -20.06 7.31 -17.96
C THR A 2 -18.80 8.16 -18.11
N SER A 3 -17.79 7.93 -17.26
CA SER A 3 -16.46 8.53 -17.42
C SER A 3 -15.68 7.76 -18.48
N THR A 4 -14.99 8.50 -19.36
CA THR A 4 -14.23 7.96 -20.49
C THR A 4 -12.75 7.99 -20.13
N ASP A 5 -12.34 7.25 -19.11
CA ASP A 5 -10.93 7.16 -18.76
C ASP A 5 -10.28 5.89 -19.32
N ILE A 6 -9.05 6.09 -19.81
CA ILE A 6 -8.22 5.15 -20.56
C ILE A 6 -7.91 3.87 -19.78
N GLN A 7 -8.16 2.70 -20.40
CA GLN A 7 -7.75 1.39 -19.87
C GLN A 7 -6.22 1.30 -19.73
N GLY A 8 -5.73 0.79 -18.59
CA GLY A 8 -4.30 0.72 -18.29
C GLY A 8 -3.69 1.98 -17.66
N ALA A 9 -4.52 2.91 -17.18
CA ALA A 9 -4.05 4.06 -16.41
C ALA A 9 -3.45 3.62 -15.07
N THR A 10 -2.30 4.17 -14.74
CA THR A 10 -1.65 3.94 -13.45
C THR A 10 -2.47 4.57 -12.34
N GLN A 11 -2.93 3.74 -11.41
CA GLN A 11 -3.63 4.20 -10.22
C GLN A 11 -2.63 4.48 -9.11
N LYS A 12 -2.86 5.56 -8.37
CA LYS A 12 -2.05 5.95 -7.22
C LYS A 12 -2.95 6.12 -6.02
N GLU A 13 -2.65 5.38 -4.96
CA GLU A 13 -3.30 5.53 -3.67
C GLU A 13 -2.25 5.81 -2.61
N THR A 14 -2.58 6.69 -1.67
CA THR A 14 -1.74 6.95 -0.50
C THR A 14 -2.51 6.52 0.73
N PRO A 15 -2.29 5.30 1.25
CA PRO A 15 -2.90 4.86 2.49
C PRO A 15 -2.56 5.77 3.67
N THR A 16 -3.56 6.06 4.49
CA THR A 16 -3.36 6.69 5.80
C THR A 16 -3.07 5.62 6.84
N PHE A 17 -1.90 5.73 7.46
CA PHE A 17 -1.47 4.80 8.50
C PHE A 17 -1.72 5.41 9.87
N THR A 18 -2.34 4.63 10.75
CA THR A 18 -2.54 4.98 12.15
C THR A 18 -1.87 3.92 13.00
N SER A 19 -1.08 4.36 13.97
CA SER A 19 -0.45 3.46 14.92
C SER A 19 -1.49 2.74 15.78
N VAL A 20 -1.09 1.66 16.44
CA VAL A 20 -1.90 0.97 17.45
C VAL A 20 -2.34 1.90 18.59
N GLU A 21 -1.61 2.99 18.83
CA GLU A 21 -1.93 4.01 19.83
C GLU A 21 -2.82 5.15 19.28
N GLY A 22 -3.24 5.09 18.02
CA GLY A 22 -4.11 6.09 17.40
C GLY A 22 -3.38 7.32 16.83
N SER A 23 -2.05 7.39 16.95
CA SER A 23 -1.26 8.48 16.34
C SER A 23 -1.06 8.25 14.84
N PRO A 24 -1.20 9.28 13.98
CA PRO A 24 -0.92 9.16 12.56
C PRO A 24 0.56 8.90 12.35
N VAL A 25 0.87 7.87 11.56
CA VAL A 25 2.24 7.51 11.20
C VAL A 25 2.43 7.70 9.71
N LYS A 26 3.63 8.12 9.31
CA LYS A 26 4.01 8.24 7.92
C LYS A 26 5.23 7.39 7.65
N PRO A 27 5.27 6.66 6.53
CA PRO A 27 6.47 5.99 6.09
C PRO A 27 7.60 6.98 5.88
N SER A 28 8.83 6.52 6.10
CA SER A 28 10.05 7.32 5.95
C SER A 28 11.25 6.41 5.66
N ALA A 29 12.42 7.00 5.43
CA ALA A 29 13.64 6.22 5.23
C ALA A 29 14.04 5.37 6.45
N SER A 30 13.70 5.83 7.67
CA SER A 30 13.93 5.08 8.92
C SER A 30 12.79 4.11 9.26
N SER A 31 11.68 4.20 8.54
CA SER A 31 10.44 3.47 8.79
C SER A 31 9.77 3.13 7.45
N PRO A 32 10.39 2.22 6.67
CA PRO A 32 9.89 1.90 5.34
C PRO A 32 8.59 1.11 5.42
N ALA A 33 7.60 1.49 4.61
CA ALA A 33 6.43 0.66 4.36
C ALA A 33 6.79 -0.57 3.51
N LYS A 34 6.01 -1.65 3.66
CA LYS A 34 6.14 -2.92 2.93
C LYS A 34 4.76 -3.38 2.45
N LEU A 35 4.66 -3.93 1.24
CA LEU A 35 3.47 -4.66 0.82
C LEU A 35 3.47 -6.01 1.48
N VAL A 36 2.29 -6.50 1.83
CA VAL A 36 2.08 -7.87 2.27
C VAL A 36 1.56 -8.64 1.07
N ASP A 37 2.31 -9.64 0.64
CA ASP A 37 1.88 -10.55 -0.41
C ASP A 37 0.72 -11.42 0.13
N PRO A 38 -0.49 -11.33 -0.46
CA PRO A 38 -1.62 -12.14 -0.02
C PRO A 38 -1.43 -13.64 -0.27
N LYS A 39 -0.51 -14.05 -1.17
CA LYS A 39 -0.22 -15.47 -1.45
C LYS A 39 0.68 -16.08 -0.39
N THR A 40 1.73 -15.36 0.04
CA THR A 40 2.77 -15.89 0.94
C THR A 40 2.70 -15.33 2.35
N GLY A 41 1.97 -14.23 2.56
CA GLY A 41 2.05 -13.41 3.78
C GLY A 41 3.38 -12.66 3.94
N GLY A 42 4.27 -12.75 2.95
CA GLY A 42 5.61 -12.16 3.00
C GLY A 42 5.60 -10.66 2.72
N PHE A 43 6.61 -9.96 3.22
CA PHE A 43 6.80 -8.54 2.94
C PHE A 43 7.57 -8.35 1.63
N VAL A 44 6.97 -7.64 0.67
CA VAL A 44 7.54 -7.34 -0.65
C VAL A 44 7.44 -5.84 -0.97
N ASP A 45 8.29 -5.34 -1.86
CA ASP A 45 8.21 -3.94 -2.32
C ASP A 45 7.35 -3.80 -3.60
N THR A 46 7.17 -4.90 -4.32
CA THR A 46 6.36 -5.00 -5.53
C THR A 46 5.56 -6.28 -5.47
N LEU A 47 4.27 -6.19 -5.78
CA LEU A 47 3.36 -7.32 -5.85
C LEU A 47 2.79 -7.42 -7.26
N THR A 48 2.99 -8.56 -7.90
CA THR A 48 2.36 -8.85 -9.20
C THR A 48 1.14 -9.71 -8.98
N ILE A 49 -0.01 -9.24 -9.46
CA ILE A 49 -1.28 -9.95 -9.35
C ILE A 49 -1.62 -10.50 -10.72
N ASP A 50 -1.56 -11.82 -10.85
CA ASP A 50 -1.75 -12.53 -12.11
C ASP A 50 -3.09 -12.16 -12.75
N GLY A 51 -3.06 -11.79 -14.03
CA GLY A 51 -4.24 -11.38 -14.78
C GLY A 51 -4.80 -9.99 -14.44
N GLN A 52 -4.24 -9.29 -13.45
CA GLN A 52 -4.73 -7.97 -13.05
C GLN A 52 -3.75 -6.85 -13.30
N GLY A 53 -2.50 -6.98 -12.85
CA GLY A 53 -1.54 -5.87 -12.92
C GLY A 53 -0.38 -5.99 -11.94
N THR A 54 0.42 -4.93 -11.88
CA THR A 54 1.58 -4.82 -10.99
C THR A 54 1.37 -3.69 -10.00
N THR A 55 1.51 -3.98 -8.71
CA THR A 55 1.48 -3.01 -7.62
C THR A 55 2.90 -2.73 -7.14
N GLN A 56 3.27 -1.46 -7.02
CA GLN A 56 4.53 -1.00 -6.44
C GLN A 56 4.25 -0.13 -5.23
N LEU A 57 5.04 -0.29 -4.17
CA LEU A 57 4.98 0.56 -2.99
C LEU A 57 6.26 1.37 -2.85
N ILE A 58 6.09 2.68 -2.74
CA ILE A 58 7.19 3.59 -2.40
C ILE A 58 7.38 3.54 -0.89
N MET A 59 8.30 2.70 -0.43
CA MET A 59 8.59 2.44 0.99
C MET A 59 8.76 3.74 1.81
N LYS A 60 9.32 4.79 1.20
CA LYS A 60 9.64 6.06 1.86
C LYS A 60 8.45 6.98 2.06
N THR A 61 7.40 6.87 1.25
CA THR A 61 6.24 7.77 1.30
C THR A 61 4.96 7.03 1.66
N GLY A 62 4.92 5.72 1.46
CA GLY A 62 3.70 4.92 1.55
C GLY A 62 2.85 4.97 0.30
N GLU A 63 3.29 5.67 -0.75
CA GLU A 63 2.53 5.77 -2.00
C GLU A 63 2.49 4.41 -2.68
N VAL A 64 1.29 3.93 -2.96
CA VAL A 64 1.05 2.66 -3.64
C VAL A 64 0.58 2.96 -5.04
N THR A 65 1.32 2.44 -6.01
CA THR A 65 1.06 2.62 -7.42
C THR A 65 0.63 1.28 -8.01
N PHE A 66 -0.57 1.20 -8.59
CA PHE A 66 -1.05 0.01 -9.28
C PHE A 66 -1.15 0.27 -10.78
N VAL A 67 -0.50 -0.59 -11.55
CA VAL A 67 -0.51 -0.57 -13.01
C VAL A 67 -1.35 -1.77 -13.49
N PRO A 68 -2.64 -1.57 -13.81
CA PRO A 68 -3.47 -2.65 -14.35
C PRO A 68 -3.02 -3.06 -15.75
N LEU A 69 -3.18 -4.34 -16.07
CA LEU A 69 -3.06 -4.82 -17.44
C LEU A 69 -4.16 -4.17 -18.30
N LYS A 70 -3.85 -3.86 -19.56
CA LYS A 70 -4.85 -3.30 -20.49
C LYS A 70 -6.08 -4.20 -20.67
N THR A 71 -5.91 -5.50 -20.51
CA THR A 71 -6.98 -6.51 -20.61
C THR A 71 -7.74 -6.70 -19.31
N PHE A 72 -7.29 -6.09 -18.20
CA PHE A 72 -7.94 -6.22 -16.91
C PHE A 72 -9.13 -5.27 -16.81
N THR A 73 -10.30 -5.84 -16.54
CA THR A 73 -11.55 -5.10 -16.32
C THR A 73 -12.19 -5.61 -15.04
N GLY A 74 -12.51 -4.71 -14.10
CA GLY A 74 -13.11 -5.06 -12.81
C GLY A 74 -12.33 -4.51 -11.62
N THR A 75 -12.75 -4.91 -10.42
CA THR A 75 -12.13 -4.48 -9.16
C THR A 75 -10.87 -5.29 -8.91
N ALA A 76 -9.73 -4.62 -8.75
CA ALA A 76 -8.48 -5.31 -8.46
C ALA A 76 -8.45 -5.84 -7.02
N THR A 77 -7.64 -6.87 -6.80
CA THR A 77 -7.47 -7.47 -5.47
C THR A 77 -6.89 -6.44 -4.51
N PRO A 78 -7.52 -6.25 -3.34
CA PRO A 78 -6.99 -5.32 -2.35
C PRO A 78 -5.63 -5.81 -1.89
N VAL A 79 -4.65 -4.91 -1.91
CA VAL A 79 -3.33 -5.21 -1.36
C VAL A 79 -3.26 -4.68 0.06
N THR A 80 -2.59 -5.43 0.94
CA THR A 80 -2.36 -4.97 2.30
C THR A 80 -0.98 -4.32 2.33
N VAL A 81 -0.91 -3.10 2.82
CA VAL A 81 0.36 -2.42 3.09
C VAL A 81 0.57 -2.41 4.58
N SER A 82 1.71 -2.92 5.03
CA SER A 82 2.14 -2.83 6.42
C SER A 82 3.23 -1.80 6.54
N LEU A 83 3.05 -0.85 7.44
CA LEU A 83 4.08 0.09 7.85
C LEU A 83 4.51 -0.25 9.26
N THR A 84 5.78 -0.57 9.45
CA THR A 84 6.40 -0.58 10.78
C THR A 84 7.19 0.71 10.94
N ALA A 85 6.64 1.64 11.73
CA ALA A 85 7.27 2.92 12.00
C ALA A 85 7.89 2.97 13.39
N LYS A 86 9.18 3.33 13.45
CA LYS A 86 9.82 3.73 14.71
C LYS A 86 9.31 5.12 15.10
N LEU A 87 8.46 5.17 16.12
CA LEU A 87 7.89 6.40 16.66
C LEU A 87 8.90 7.19 17.49
N GLY A 88 9.97 6.53 17.93
CA GLY A 88 10.99 7.10 18.79
C GLY A 88 11.49 6.03 19.74
N LYS A 89 12.06 6.48 20.84
CA LYS A 89 12.46 5.60 21.94
C LYS A 89 11.73 5.98 23.21
N ASP A 90 11.43 5.00 24.04
CA ASP A 90 10.87 5.22 25.36
C ASP A 90 11.94 5.80 26.32
N ALA A 91 11.55 6.09 27.57
CA ALA A 91 12.45 6.56 28.61
C ALA A 91 13.58 5.55 28.96
N ASN A 92 13.48 4.31 28.49
CA ASN A 92 14.44 3.24 28.68
C ASN A 92 15.28 2.96 27.42
N ASP A 93 15.29 3.86 26.43
CA ASP A 93 16.02 3.73 25.16
C ASP A 93 15.57 2.55 24.28
N THR A 94 14.36 2.03 24.51
CA THR A 94 13.73 0.96 23.72
C THR A 94 13.00 1.57 22.52
N ASP A 95 13.24 1.02 21.33
CA ASP A 95 12.54 1.46 20.11
C ASP A 95 11.03 1.21 20.23
N ILE A 96 10.25 2.29 20.16
CA ILE A 96 8.79 2.22 20.06
C ILE A 96 8.47 2.03 18.58
N THR A 97 7.88 0.88 18.24
CA THR A 97 7.41 0.60 16.89
C THR A 97 5.90 0.58 16.83
N ALA A 98 5.32 1.28 15.87
CA ALA A 98 3.92 1.17 15.49
C ALA A 98 3.79 0.35 14.22
N THR A 99 2.82 -0.56 14.19
CA THR A 99 2.41 -1.23 12.96
C THR A 99 1.08 -0.67 12.50
N ALA A 100 0.98 -0.32 11.23
CA ALA A 100 -0.24 0.16 10.62
C ALA A 100 -0.49 -0.62 9.33
N THR A 101 -1.71 -1.11 9.16
CA THR A 101 -2.14 -1.83 7.96
C THR A 101 -3.19 -1.05 7.21
N ALA A 102 -3.01 -0.90 5.91
CA ALA A 102 -3.99 -0.28 5.04
C ALA A 102 -4.29 -1.17 3.84
N ASN A 103 -5.57 -1.27 3.51
CA ASN A 103 -6.04 -1.95 2.31
C ASN A 103 -6.12 -0.91 1.19
N VAL A 104 -5.30 -1.11 0.16
CA VAL A 104 -5.33 -0.31 -1.05
C VAL A 104 -6.27 -0.99 -2.02
N TYR A 105 -7.32 -0.29 -2.43
CA TYR A 105 -8.31 -0.79 -3.35
C TYR A 105 -8.01 -0.18 -4.70
N SER A 106 -7.36 -0.92 -5.59
CA SER A 106 -7.24 -0.47 -6.96
C SER A 106 -8.63 -0.49 -7.61
N ASN A 107 -9.31 0.65 -7.57
CA ASN A 107 -10.64 0.79 -8.11
C ASN A 107 -10.60 0.63 -9.63
N CYS A 108 -11.54 -0.19 -10.09
CA CYS A 108 -11.96 -0.33 -11.47
C CYS A 108 -12.26 1.06 -12.04
N ASN A 109 -11.68 1.42 -13.18
CA ASN A 109 -11.94 2.72 -13.79
C ASN A 109 -13.26 2.76 -14.60
N THR A 110 -14.22 1.89 -14.28
CA THR A 110 -15.61 1.98 -14.74
C THR A 110 -16.54 1.32 -13.71
N CYS A 111 -17.09 2.16 -12.83
CA CYS A 111 -18.45 2.02 -12.29
C CYS A 111 -19.39 2.90 -13.14
#